data_AF-A0A3M1MIC4-F1
#
_entry.id   AF-A0A3M1MIC4-F1
#
_cell.length_a   1.000
_cell.length_b   1.000
_cell.length_c   1.000
_cell.angle_alpha   90.00
_cell.angle_beta   90.00
_cell.angle_gamma   90.00
#
_symmetry.space_group_name_H-M   'P 1'
#
loop_
_entity.id
_entity.type
_entity.pdbx_description
1 polymer ?
#
loop_
_entity_poly.entity_id
_entity_poly.type
_entity_poly.pdbx_seq_one_letter_code
_entity_poly.pdbx_strand_id
1 'polypeptide(L)' 'GYLHTGTEAPEICQACLHPQAHFELLGENW' A
#
# COMPACT_ATOMS: atom_id res chain seq x y z
N GLY A 1 5.34 -3.26 0.96
CA GLY A 1 6.67 -2.72 1.32
C GLY A 1 6.51 -1.43 2.09
N TYR A 2 6.18 -0.35 1.38
CA TYR A 2 5.67 0.88 1.98
C TYR A 2 4.33 0.62 2.71
N LEU A 3 4.15 1.24 3.88
CA LEU A 3 2.89 1.22 4.62
C LEU A 3 2.16 2.55 4.43
N HIS A 4 0.90 2.46 4.03
CA HIS A 4 0.01 3.60 3.90
C HIS A 4 -1.08 3.55 4.98
N THR A 5 -1.41 4.71 5.56
CA THR A 5 -2.52 4.86 6.50
C THR A 5 -3.59 5.73 5.86
N GLY A 6 -4.78 5.16 5.66
CA GLY A 6 -5.91 5.80 5.00
C GLY A 6 -7.03 4.79 4.79
N THR A 7 -8.20 5.27 4.36
CA THR A 7 -9.34 4.39 4.04
C THR A 7 -9.20 3.69 2.70
N GLU A 8 -8.33 4.20 1.82
CA GLU A 8 -8.10 3.70 0.46
C GLU A 8 -6.61 3.71 0.16
N ALA A 9 -6.15 2.80 -0.69
CA ALA A 9 -4.77 2.83 -1.19
C ALA A 9 -4.58 4.02 -2.15
N PRO A 10 -3.42 4.68 -2.18
CA PRO A 10 -3.15 5.74 -3.15
C PRO A 10 -3.03 5.17 -4.58
N GLU A 11 -3.29 6.00 -5.59
CA GLU A 11 -3.16 5.61 -7.00
C GLU A 11 -1.73 5.15 -7.37
N ILE A 12 -0.72 5.79 -6.77
CA ILE A 12 0.70 5.49 -6.96
C ILE A 12 1.42 5.41 -5.61
N CYS A 13 2.23 4.37 -5.41
CA CYS A 13 3.08 4.22 -4.24
C CYS A 13 4.22 5.26 -4.24
N GLN A 14 4.31 6.08 -3.19
CA GLN A 14 5.33 7.15 -3.07
C GLN A 14 6.77 6.62 -2.94
N ALA A 15 6.94 5.35 -2.57
CA ALA A 15 8.26 4.75 -2.40
C ALA A 15 8.81 4.13 -3.69
N CYS A 16 7.97 3.49 -4.49
CA CYS A 16 8.41 2.67 -5.64
C CYS A 16 7.70 2.98 -6.96
N LEU A 17 6.82 3.99 -7.00
CA LEU A 17 6.11 4.47 -8.18
C LEU A 17 5.25 3.40 -8.92
N HIS A 18 4.87 2.33 -8.21
CA HIS A 18 3.95 1.32 -8.73
C HIS A 18 2.49 1.72 -8.53
N PRO A 19 1.56 1.21 -9.36
CA PRO A 19 0.14 1.53 -9.27
C PRO A 19 -0.54 0.88 -8.06
N GLN A 20 -1.74 1.38 -7.73
CA GLN A 20 -2.60 0.93 -6.63
C GLN A 20 -2.79 -0.60 -6.56
N ALA A 21 -2.77 -1.29 -7.70
CA ALA A 21 -2.93 -2.75 -7.79
C ALA A 21 -1.89 -3.57 -7.01
N HIS A 22 -0.79 -2.96 -6.56
CA HIS A 22 0.23 -3.60 -5.73
C HIS A 22 0.00 -3.43 -4.22
N PHE A 23 -1.06 -2.74 -3.80
CA PHE A 23 -1.42 -2.62 -2.39
C PHE A 23 -2.33 -3.76 -1.94
N GLU A 24 -2.23 -4.08 -0.66
CA GLU A 24 -3.04 -5.07 0.05
C GLU A 24 -3.30 -4.58 1.48
N LEU A 25 -4.25 -5.21 2.17
CA LEU A 25 -4.44 -4.95 3.59
C LEU A 25 -3.24 -5.47 4.37
N LEU A 26 -2.74 -4.66 5.30
CA LEU A 26 -1.64 -5.07 6.19
C LEU A 26 -2.09 -6.26 7.04
N GLY A 27 -1.45 -7.41 6.84
CA GLY A 27 -1.63 -8.61 7.66
C GLY A 27 -0.51 -8.74 8.69
N GLU A 28 -0.89 -8.90 9.95
CA GLU A 28 0.03 -9.18 11.06
C GLU A 28 -0.39 -10.50 11.70
N ASN A 29 0.40 -11.56 11.52
CA ASN A 29 0.04 -12.93 11.92
C ASN A 29 1.22 -13.73 12.49
N TRP A 30 2.04 -13.07 13.31
CA TRP A 30 3.14 -13.65 14.08
C TRP A 30 2.77 -13.83 15.55
#